data_AF-A0A832BTX1-F1
#
_entry.id   AF-A0A832BTX1-F1
#
_cell.length_a   1.000
_cell.length_b   1.000
_cell.length_c   1.000
_cell.angle_alpha   90.00
_cell.angle_beta   90.00
_cell.angle_gamma   90.00
#
_symmetry.space_group_name_H-M   'P 1'
#
loop_
_entity.id
_entity.type
_entity.pdbx_description
1 polymer ?
#
loop_
_entity_poly.entity_id
_entity_poly.type
_entity_poly.pdbx_seq_one_letter_code
_entity_poly.pdbx_strand_id
1 'polypeptide(L)'
;MRTALVLSALLLTTVASTAQDGASWKVTVSKKNMLTASNADDTITNTVRLKKADLSNNGIFKIEYIEPKNSATKGWIRHIAIYDTNSNAMTQLDSTHIIQFYNRDLLKLLWSRKKLIAYTWANPADPGMAAAIRIRRFRLCSIELVD
;
A
#
# COMPACT_ATOMS: atom_id res chain seq x y z
N MET A 1 -9.77 -66.04 -12.65
CA MET A 1 -8.54 -65.22 -12.81
C MET A 1 -8.86 -63.81 -12.33
N ARG A 2 -8.22 -63.35 -11.25
CA ARG A 2 -8.52 -62.07 -10.58
C ARG A 2 -7.68 -60.97 -11.23
N THR A 3 -8.34 -60.00 -11.85
CA THR A 3 -7.73 -58.84 -12.50
C THR A 3 -7.24 -57.84 -11.46
N ALA A 4 -5.99 -57.42 -11.63
CA ALA A 4 -5.25 -56.56 -10.72
C ALA A 4 -5.84 -55.14 -10.65
N LEU A 5 -6.01 -54.65 -9.42
CA LEU A 5 -6.42 -53.27 -9.12
C LEU A 5 -5.13 -52.44 -9.01
N VAL A 6 -4.86 -51.64 -10.04
CA VAL A 6 -3.69 -50.77 -10.14
C VAL A 6 -3.85 -49.59 -9.18
N LEU A 7 -3.08 -49.60 -8.10
CA LEU A 7 -3.01 -48.53 -7.10
C LEU A 7 -2.11 -47.39 -7.65
N SER A 8 -2.71 -46.42 -8.34
CA SER A 8 -1.99 -45.21 -8.76
C SER A 8 -1.93 -44.22 -7.61
N ALA A 9 -0.78 -44.18 -6.93
CA ALA A 9 -0.48 -43.17 -5.91
C ALA A 9 -0.22 -41.82 -6.59
N LEU A 10 -1.23 -40.96 -6.58
CA LEU A 10 -1.15 -39.59 -7.05
C LEU A 10 -0.30 -38.77 -6.04
N LEU A 11 0.99 -38.59 -6.33
CA LEU A 11 1.86 -37.68 -5.60
C LEU A 11 1.33 -36.25 -5.78
N LEU A 12 0.62 -35.73 -4.77
CA LEU A 12 0.38 -34.30 -4.61
C LEU A 12 1.71 -33.63 -4.28
N THR A 13 2.39 -33.12 -5.31
CA THR A 13 3.49 -32.18 -5.14
C THR A 13 2.88 -30.84 -4.73
N THR A 14 2.92 -30.57 -3.42
CA THR A 14 2.60 -29.26 -2.86
C THR A 14 3.68 -28.27 -3.31
N VAL A 15 3.39 -27.55 -4.40
CA VAL A 15 4.12 -26.34 -4.78
C VAL A 15 3.89 -25.30 -3.67
N ALA A 16 4.81 -25.28 -2.70
CA ALA A 16 4.90 -24.20 -1.74
C ALA A 16 5.22 -22.93 -2.53
N SER A 17 4.21 -22.10 -2.74
CA SER A 17 4.36 -20.77 -3.33
C SER A 17 5.24 -19.96 -2.39
N THR A 18 6.49 -19.76 -2.77
CA THR A 18 7.38 -18.82 -2.08
C THR A 18 6.78 -17.43 -2.25
N ALA A 19 6.19 -16.90 -1.18
CA ALA A 19 5.84 -15.49 -1.11
C ALA A 19 7.11 -14.69 -1.41
N GLN A 20 7.18 -14.07 -2.59
CA GLN A 20 8.28 -13.20 -2.96
C GLN A 20 8.39 -12.09 -1.90
N ASP A 21 9.57 -11.91 -1.31
CA ASP A 21 9.93 -10.91 -0.28
C ASP A 21 9.91 -9.48 -0.90
N GLY A 22 8.78 -9.10 -1.48
CA GLY A 22 8.54 -7.83 -2.16
C GLY A 22 8.20 -6.69 -1.19
N ALA A 23 8.13 -5.48 -1.73
CA ALA A 23 7.64 -4.33 -0.99
C ALA A 23 6.22 -4.61 -0.48
N SER A 24 5.90 -4.14 0.73
CA SER A 24 4.55 -4.28 1.29
C SER A 24 4.11 -3.03 2.02
N TRP A 25 2.82 -2.92 2.28
CA TRP A 25 2.27 -1.83 3.08
C TRP A 25 1.04 -2.27 3.84
N LYS A 26 0.73 -1.50 4.87
CA LYS A 26 -0.39 -1.73 5.77
C LYS A 26 -1.12 -0.43 6.03
N VAL A 27 -2.45 -0.48 6.03
CA VAL A 27 -3.32 0.64 6.41
C VAL A 27 -4.03 0.27 7.70
N THR A 28 -3.94 1.15 8.70
CA THR A 28 -4.63 0.98 9.99
C THR A 28 -5.47 2.20 10.31
N VAL A 29 -6.65 1.97 10.90
CA VAL A 29 -7.55 3.03 11.39
C VAL A 29 -7.90 2.74 12.83
N SER A 30 -7.59 3.67 13.74
CA SER A 30 -7.83 3.50 15.18
C SER A 30 -7.28 2.16 15.72
N LYS A 31 -6.05 1.81 15.30
CA LYS A 31 -5.35 0.55 15.62
C LYS A 31 -5.92 -0.71 14.94
N LYS A 32 -7.06 -0.65 14.25
CA LYS A 32 -7.59 -1.76 13.45
C LYS A 32 -6.87 -1.83 12.11
N ASN A 33 -6.42 -3.02 11.72
CA ASN A 33 -5.89 -3.26 10.37
C ASN A 33 -7.04 -3.28 9.36
N MET A 34 -6.94 -2.44 8.33
CA MET A 34 -7.92 -2.31 7.25
C MET A 34 -7.42 -2.92 5.93
N LEU A 35 -6.11 -2.95 5.71
CA LEU A 35 -5.47 -3.47 4.51
C LEU A 35 -4.03 -3.88 4.83
N THR A 36 -3.62 -5.05 4.33
CA THR A 36 -2.23 -5.44 4.18
C THR A 36 -2.05 -5.88 2.74
N ALA A 37 -1.08 -5.30 2.03
CA ALA A 37 -0.85 -5.61 0.62
C ALA A 37 0.65 -5.61 0.29
N SER A 38 1.02 -6.38 -0.72
CA SER A 38 2.40 -6.49 -1.23
C SER A 38 2.48 -6.40 -2.76
N ASN A 39 1.34 -6.34 -3.45
CA ASN A 39 1.27 -6.25 -4.90
C ASN A 39 0.62 -4.91 -5.31
N ALA A 40 1.38 -4.06 -5.99
CA ALA A 40 0.96 -2.73 -6.44
C ALA A 40 -0.15 -2.76 -7.49
N ASP A 41 -0.07 -3.76 -8.35
CA ASP A 41 -0.78 -3.75 -9.62
C ASP A 41 -2.24 -4.18 -9.45
N ASP A 42 -2.58 -4.76 -8.30
CA ASP A 42 -3.96 -5.04 -7.95
C ASP A 42 -4.67 -3.78 -7.49
N THR A 43 -5.22 -3.08 -8.47
CA THR A 43 -5.85 -1.80 -8.22
C THR A 43 -7.22 -1.90 -7.55
N ILE A 44 -7.84 -3.08 -7.56
CA ILE A 44 -9.19 -3.31 -7.05
C ILE A 44 -9.11 -3.66 -5.57
N THR A 45 -8.19 -4.55 -5.17
CA THR A 45 -8.06 -4.98 -3.76
C THR A 45 -7.39 -3.94 -2.87
N ASN A 46 -6.59 -3.04 -3.45
CA ASN A 46 -5.92 -1.96 -2.73
C ASN A 46 -6.83 -0.74 -2.49
N THR A 47 -8.05 -0.96 -1.99
CA THR A 47 -9.01 0.10 -1.67
C THR A 47 -9.48 -0.03 -0.22
N VAL A 48 -9.34 1.03 0.55
CA VAL A 48 -9.82 1.14 1.93
C VAL A 48 -11.09 1.98 1.94
N ARG A 49 -12.23 1.34 2.20
CA ARG A 49 -13.52 2.01 2.36
C ARG A 49 -13.75 2.33 3.83
N LEU A 50 -14.01 3.59 4.13
CA LEU A 50 -14.19 4.10 5.49
C LEU A 50 -15.54 4.77 5.61
N LYS A 51 -16.27 4.48 6.68
CA LYS A 51 -17.50 5.21 7.00
C LYS A 51 -17.17 6.49 7.75
N LYS A 52 -18.07 7.46 7.70
CA LYS A 52 -17.97 8.68 8.53
C LYS A 52 -17.76 8.35 10.02
N ALA A 53 -18.44 7.32 10.53
CA ALA A 53 -18.34 6.89 11.91
C ALA A 53 -16.92 6.42 12.30
N ASP A 54 -16.23 5.73 11.38
CA ASP A 54 -14.85 5.24 11.60
C ASP A 54 -13.88 6.40 11.79
N LEU A 55 -14.18 7.56 11.19
CA LEU A 55 -13.33 8.74 11.18
C LEU A 55 -13.75 9.86 12.14
N SER A 56 -14.90 9.75 12.81
CA SER A 56 -15.42 10.82 13.68
C SER A 56 -14.75 10.88 15.07
N ASN A 57 -13.98 9.85 15.41
CA ASN A 57 -13.23 9.74 16.67
C ASN A 57 -11.83 10.41 16.58
N ASN A 58 -11.13 10.50 17.72
CA ASN A 58 -9.76 11.05 17.80
C ASN A 58 -8.67 10.00 17.52
N GLY A 59 -9.01 8.90 16.85
CA GLY A 59 -8.07 7.87 16.46
C GLY A 59 -7.12 8.32 15.35
N ILE A 60 -6.23 7.42 14.97
CA ILE A 60 -5.20 7.67 13.96
C ILE A 60 -5.45 6.77 12.75
N PHE A 61 -5.45 7.37 11.57
CA PHE A 61 -5.27 6.69 10.31
C PHE A 61 -3.77 6.66 9.99
N LYS A 62 -3.24 5.51 9.61
CA LYS A 62 -1.81 5.32 9.31
C LYS A 62 -1.65 4.43 8.09
N ILE A 63 -0.77 4.85 7.18
CA ILE A 63 -0.22 4.02 6.10
C ILE A 63 1.26 3.81 6.42
N GLU A 64 1.67 2.56 6.42
CA GLU A 64 3.04 2.14 6.71
C GLU A 64 3.53 1.30 5.54
N TYR A 65 4.59 1.77 4.87
CA TYR A 65 5.25 1.09 3.77
C TYR A 65 6.52 0.40 4.27
N ILE A 66 6.76 -0.81 3.79
CA ILE A 66 7.85 -1.70 4.20
C ILE A 66 8.64 -2.02 2.93
N GLU A 67 9.90 -1.61 2.92
CA GLU A 67 10.82 -1.92 1.82
C GLU A 67 11.12 -3.42 1.76
N PRO A 68 11.38 -3.96 0.56
CA PRO A 68 11.85 -5.33 0.42
C PRO A 68 13.22 -5.49 1.11
N LYS A 69 13.48 -6.65 1.70
CA LYS A 69 14.70 -6.90 2.50
C LYS A 69 16.01 -6.65 1.74
N ASN A 70 15.98 -6.82 0.41
CA ASN A 70 17.15 -6.63 -0.47
C ASN A 70 17.14 -5.27 -1.19
N SER A 71 16.33 -4.32 -0.74
CA SER A 71 16.32 -2.98 -1.32
C SER A 71 17.64 -2.28 -0.98
N ALA A 72 18.50 -2.07 -1.99
CA ALA A 72 19.68 -1.23 -1.87
C ALA A 72 19.26 0.25 -1.80
N THR A 73 18.63 0.64 -0.67
CA THR A 73 18.10 1.99 -0.44
C THR A 73 19.16 3.03 -0.09
N LYS A 74 20.44 2.64 0.00
CA LYS A 74 21.50 3.59 0.35
C LYS A 74 21.60 4.66 -0.74
N GLY A 75 21.31 5.91 -0.36
CA GLY A 75 21.29 7.05 -1.28
C GLY A 75 19.96 7.27 -2.01
N TRP A 76 18.88 6.60 -1.59
CA TRP A 76 17.52 6.88 -2.07
C TRP A 76 16.64 7.40 -0.93
N ILE A 77 15.87 8.46 -1.22
CA ILE A 77 14.91 9.08 -0.31
C ILE A 77 13.52 8.59 -0.68
N ARG A 78 12.85 7.95 0.29
CA ARG A 78 11.47 7.47 0.14
C ARG A 78 10.49 8.60 0.45
N HIS A 79 9.50 8.74 -0.43
CA HIS A 79 8.40 9.68 -0.30
C HIS A 79 7.08 8.94 -0.18
N ILE A 80 6.16 9.47 0.63
CA ILE A 80 4.76 9.03 0.67
C ILE A 80 3.87 10.26 0.59
N ALA A 81 2.85 10.21 -0.26
CA ALA A 81 1.95 11.33 -0.47
C ALA A 81 0.53 10.87 -0.72
N ILE A 82 -0.42 11.73 -0.37
CA ILE A 82 -1.84 11.56 -0.64
C ILE A 82 -2.27 12.60 -1.66
N TYR A 83 -2.90 12.13 -2.72
CA TYR A 83 -3.43 12.94 -3.81
C TYR A 83 -4.95 12.87 -3.83
N ASP A 84 -5.58 13.91 -4.36
CA ASP A 84 -6.96 13.81 -4.80
C ASP A 84 -7.08 13.14 -6.17
N THR A 85 -8.31 12.96 -6.66
CA THR A 85 -8.57 12.35 -7.98
C THR A 85 -8.12 13.21 -9.15
N ASN A 86 -7.89 14.52 -8.93
CA ASN A 86 -7.40 15.46 -9.93
C ASN A 86 -5.87 15.56 -9.92
N SER A 87 -5.18 14.66 -9.21
CA SER A 87 -3.72 14.65 -9.07
C SER A 87 -3.14 15.88 -8.36
N ASN A 88 -3.94 16.59 -7.54
CA ASN A 88 -3.40 17.59 -6.62
C ASN A 88 -2.88 16.90 -5.36
N ALA A 89 -1.66 17.24 -4.95
CA ALA A 89 -1.09 16.73 -3.70
C ALA A 89 -1.79 17.40 -2.52
N MET A 90 -2.41 16.59 -1.65
CA MET A 90 -3.00 17.07 -0.39
C MET A 90 -1.95 17.19 0.70
N THR A 91 -0.96 16.30 0.64
CA THR A 91 0.10 16.15 1.62
C THR A 91 1.15 15.23 1.04
N GLN A 92 2.41 15.53 1.35
CA GLN A 92 3.57 14.74 0.98
C GLN A 92 4.54 14.81 2.15
N LEU A 93 5.10 13.65 2.50
CA LEU A 93 6.17 13.54 3.45
C LEU A 93 7.38 12.91 2.76
N ASP A 94 8.53 13.51 3.00
CA ASP A 94 9.81 13.07 2.45
C ASP A 94 10.60 12.33 3.53
N SER A 95 11.52 11.46 3.12
CA SER A 95 12.35 10.65 4.02
C SER A 95 11.54 9.84 5.04
N THR A 96 10.37 9.32 4.63
CA THR A 96 9.48 8.56 5.52
C THR A 96 8.95 7.28 4.89
N HIS A 97 8.67 6.32 5.75
CA HIS A 97 7.98 5.08 5.43
C HIS A 97 6.55 5.07 6.00
N ILE A 98 6.17 6.12 6.72
CA ILE A 98 4.89 6.22 7.41
C ILE A 98 4.26 7.58 7.12
N ILE A 99 2.97 7.57 6.81
CA ILE A 99 2.13 8.76 6.81
C ILE A 99 0.93 8.52 7.72
N GLN A 100 0.60 9.51 8.55
CA GLN A 100 -0.46 9.40 9.53
C GLN A 100 -1.26 10.69 9.66
N PHE A 101 -2.55 10.54 9.96
CA PHE A 101 -3.48 11.64 10.22
C PHE A 101 -4.32 11.32 11.44
N TYR A 102 -4.75 12.34 12.17
CA TYR A 102 -5.94 12.17 12.99
C TYR A 102 -7.13 11.85 12.08
N ASN A 103 -7.97 10.93 12.52
CA ASN A 103 -9.15 10.49 11.79
C ASN A 103 -10.05 11.66 11.38
N ARG A 104 -10.20 12.65 12.26
CA ARG A 104 -10.98 13.87 11.98
C ARG A 104 -10.39 14.72 10.84
N ASP A 105 -9.07 14.77 10.71
CA ASP A 105 -8.43 15.53 9.64
C ASP A 105 -8.52 14.79 8.31
N LEU A 106 -8.36 13.47 8.32
CA LEU A 106 -8.66 12.64 7.16
C LEU A 106 -10.12 12.77 6.72
N LEU A 107 -11.07 12.82 7.66
CA LEU A 107 -12.48 13.04 7.36
C LEU A 107 -12.70 14.36 6.63
N LYS A 108 -12.07 15.46 7.07
CA LYS A 108 -12.16 16.77 6.39
C LYS A 108 -11.65 16.69 4.96
N LEU A 109 -10.53 16.00 4.73
CA LEU A 109 -9.95 15.83 3.39
C LEU A 109 -10.89 15.03 2.47
N LEU A 110 -11.47 13.94 2.99
CA LEU A 110 -12.38 13.08 2.24
C LEU A 110 -13.79 13.66 2.06
N TRP A 111 -14.25 14.56 2.95
CA TRP A 111 -15.61 15.09 2.91
C TRP A 111 -15.94 15.77 1.57
N SER A 112 -15.00 16.57 1.07
CA SER A 112 -15.15 17.33 -0.19
C SER A 112 -14.79 16.52 -1.43
N ARG A 113 -14.02 15.44 -1.30
CA ARG A 113 -13.42 14.73 -2.44
C ARG A 113 -13.95 13.32 -2.64
N LYS A 114 -14.52 12.73 -1.60
CA LYS A 114 -14.99 11.33 -1.47
C LYS A 114 -13.91 10.25 -1.67
N LYS A 115 -12.84 10.56 -2.40
CA LYS A 115 -11.74 9.65 -2.70
C LYS A 115 -10.39 10.36 -2.63
N LEU A 116 -9.41 9.66 -2.07
CA LEU A 116 -8.00 10.04 -2.06
C LEU A 116 -7.16 8.85 -2.52
N ILE A 117 -5.96 9.11 -3.02
CA ILE A 117 -5.05 8.07 -3.51
C ILE A 117 -3.68 8.26 -2.86
N ALA A 118 -3.22 7.21 -2.18
CA ALA A 118 -1.90 7.16 -1.57
C ALA A 118 -0.87 6.62 -2.58
N TYR A 119 0.23 7.34 -2.71
CA TYR A 119 1.37 6.94 -3.52
C TYR A 119 2.65 6.92 -2.70
N THR A 120 3.61 6.13 -3.15
CA THR A 120 5.00 6.19 -2.72
C THR A 120 5.94 6.18 -3.92
N TRP A 121 7.12 6.74 -3.76
CA TRP A 121 8.22 6.62 -4.73
C TRP A 121 9.53 6.88 -4.01
N ALA A 122 10.65 6.57 -4.68
CA ALA A 122 11.98 6.89 -4.17
C ALA A 122 12.72 7.76 -5.18
N ASN A 123 13.44 8.74 -4.67
CA ASN A 123 14.32 9.60 -5.46
C ASN A 123 15.77 9.37 -5.05
N PRO A 124 16.74 9.44 -5.96
CA PRO A 124 18.13 9.53 -5.58
C PRO A 124 18.36 10.77 -4.69
N ALA A 125 19.21 10.64 -3.68
CA ALA A 125 19.61 11.76 -2.83
C ALA A 125 20.52 12.75 -3.57
N ASP A 126 21.24 12.28 -4.59
CA ASP A 126 22.03 13.14 -5.48
C ASP A 126 21.11 13.85 -6.51
N PRO A 127 21.11 15.19 -6.54
CA PRO A 127 20.28 15.97 -7.47
C PRO A 127 20.60 15.71 -8.95
N GLY A 128 21.87 15.45 -9.28
CA GLY A 128 22.29 15.17 -10.66
C GLY A 128 21.65 13.89 -11.19
N MET A 129 21.74 12.81 -10.41
CA MET A 129 21.03 11.56 -10.70
C MET A 129 19.51 11.71 -10.69
N ALA A 130 18.95 12.47 -9.73
CA ALA A 130 17.50 12.67 -9.64
C ALA A 130 16.92 13.37 -10.89
N ALA A 131 17.66 14.31 -11.49
CA ALA A 131 17.24 14.98 -12.73
C ALA A 131 17.34 14.08 -13.97
N ALA A 132 18.25 13.09 -13.96
CA ALA A 132 18.48 12.18 -15.08
C ALA A 132 17.48 11.01 -15.13
N ILE A 133 16.78 10.70 -14.02
CA ILE A 133 15.94 9.52 -13.91
C ILE A 133 14.46 9.91 -13.91
N ARG A 134 13.65 9.22 -14.73
CA ARG A 134 12.19 9.33 -14.67
C ARG A 134 11.66 8.59 -13.44
N ILE A 135 11.19 9.33 -12.44
CA ILE A 135 10.58 8.78 -11.23
C ILE A 135 9.16 8.28 -11.54
N ARG A 136 8.86 7.02 -11.18
CA ARG A 136 7.51 6.44 -11.27
C ARG A 136 6.89 6.38 -9.88
N ARG A 137 5.68 6.95 -9.74
CA ARG A 137 4.86 6.80 -8.54
C ARG A 137 4.26 5.40 -8.49
N PHE A 138 4.37 4.78 -7.33
CA PHE A 138 3.78 3.50 -6.99
C PHE A 138 2.53 3.74 -6.15
N ARG A 139 1.39 3.19 -6.55
CA ARG A 139 0.15 3.38 -5.82
C ARG A 139 0.07 2.39 -4.67
N LEU A 140 -0.14 2.89 -3.46
CA LEU A 140 -0.33 2.05 -2.28
C LEU A 140 -1.81 1.66 -2.13
N CYS A 141 -2.70 2.65 -2.03
CA CYS A 141 -4.13 2.37 -1.90
C CYS A 141 -4.98 3.56 -2.35
N SER A 142 -6.25 3.26 -2.63
CA SER A 142 -7.32 4.27 -2.65
C SER A 142 -8.01 4.31 -1.30
N ILE A 143 -8.37 5.51 -0.84
CA ILE A 143 -9.13 5.74 0.39
C ILE A 143 -10.45 6.35 -0.02
N GLU A 144 -11.56 5.67 0.29
CA GLU A 144 -12.89 6.07 -0.14
C GLU A 144 -13.79 6.28 1.08
N LEU A 145 -14.46 7.43 1.15
CA LEU A 145 -15.50 7.70 2.12
C LEU A 145 -16.81 7.12 1.59
N VAL A 146 -17.32 6.12 2.29
CA VAL A 146 -18.64 5.52 2.05
C VAL A 146 -19.62 5.99 3.12
N ASP A 147 -20.90 5.97 2.79
CA ASP A 147 -21.97 6.42 3.70
C ASP A 147 -22.15 5.48 4.92
#